data_AF-A0A7W7RUB4-F1
#
_entry.id   AF-A0A7W7RUB4-F1
#
_cell.length_a   1.000
_cell.length_b   1.000
_cell.length_c   1.000
_cell.angle_alpha   90.00
_cell.angle_beta   90.00
_cell.angle_gamma   90.00
#
_symmetry.space_group_name_H-M   'P 1'
#
loop_
_entity.id
_entity.type
_entity.pdbx_description
1 polymer ?
#
loop_
_entity_poly.entity_id
_entity_poly.type
_entity_poly.pdbx_seq_one_letter_code
_entity_poly.pdbx_strand_id
1 'polypeptide(L)'
;MKYQVFVDVLTGQAIQGEAAEKYGVNRMTVNAICRTAKQGALDALAATSTPARPGKSPEAAELEAARKEIERLRATVTEQAVALHLHQGKSLWG
;
A
#
# COMPACT_ATOMS: atom_id res chain seq x y z
N MET A 1 27.26 22.15 9.20
CA MET A 1 28.21 21.13 9.70
C MET A 1 27.63 19.71 9.66
N LYS A 2 26.64 19.34 10.50
CA LYS A 2 26.13 17.95 10.59
C LYS A 2 25.69 17.33 9.25
N TYR A 3 24.98 18.10 8.43
CA TYR A 3 24.59 17.67 7.08
C TYR A 3 25.81 17.35 6.20
N GLN A 4 26.84 18.20 6.22
CA GLN A 4 28.05 17.98 5.44
C GLN A 4 28.84 16.76 5.93
N VAL A 5 28.96 16.56 7.25
CA VAL A 5 29.55 15.34 7.84
C VAL A 5 28.84 14.09 7.32
N PHE A 6 27.50 14.11 7.29
CA PHE A 6 26.70 13.01 6.75
C PHE A 6 26.93 12.79 5.26
N VAL A 7 26.93 13.86 4.45
CA VAL A 7 27.14 13.77 2.99
C VAL A 7 28.52 13.19 2.66
N ASP A 8 29.58 13.68 3.30
CA ASP A 8 30.94 13.22 3.07
C ASP A 8 31.10 11.71 3.41
N VAL A 9 30.50 11.27 4.51
CA VAL A 9 30.53 9.84 4.91
C VAL A 9 29.63 8.98 4.01
N LEU A 10 28.43 9.46 3.65
CA LEU A 10 27.48 8.72 2.81
C LEU A 10 28.02 8.53 1.38
N THR A 11 28.68 9.54 0.83
CA THR A 11 29.26 9.52 -0.52
C THR A 11 30.61 8.82 -0.58
N GLY A 12 31.16 8.40 0.57
CA GLY A 12 32.48 7.77 0.65
C GLY A 12 33.65 8.74 0.43
N GLN A 13 33.41 10.06 0.48
CA GLN A 13 34.45 11.08 0.40
C GLN A 13 35.32 11.15 1.66
N ALA A 14 34.84 10.62 2.78
CA ALA A 14 35.62 10.43 3.99
C ALA A 14 35.10 9.21 4.77
N ILE A 15 36.00 8.44 5.39
CA ILE A 15 35.59 7.47 6.41
C ILE A 15 35.27 8.18 7.73
N GLN A 16 34.59 7.52 8.67
CA GLN A 16 34.10 8.18 9.90
C GLN A 16 35.21 8.78 10.77
N GLY A 17 36.43 8.24 10.70
CA GLY A 17 37.61 8.77 11.39
C GLY A 17 38.12 10.06 10.74
N GLU A 18 38.29 10.07 9.42
CA GLU A 18 38.70 11.25 8.66
C GLU A 18 37.67 12.38 8.77
N ALA A 19 36.37 12.06 8.73
CA ALA A 19 35.31 13.02 8.95
C ALA A 19 35.36 13.59 10.39
N ALA A 20 35.68 12.77 11.38
CA ALA A 20 35.84 13.23 12.76
C ALA A 20 36.99 14.24 12.88
N GLU A 21 38.14 13.96 12.28
CA GLU A 21 39.30 14.85 12.25
C GLU A 21 39.02 16.14 11.46
N LYS A 22 38.51 16.02 10.23
CA LYS A 22 38.20 17.14 9.32
C LYS A 22 37.24 18.16 9.95
N TYR A 23 36.27 17.69 10.72
CA TYR A 23 35.24 18.53 11.34
C TYR A 23 35.50 18.80 12.83
N GLY A 24 36.61 18.31 13.39
CA GLY A 24 36.97 18.53 14.80
C GLY A 24 35.98 17.94 15.80
N VAL A 25 35.37 16.80 15.47
CA VAL A 25 34.37 16.12 16.31
C VAL A 25 34.81 14.70 16.68
N ASN A 26 34.19 14.12 17.71
CA ASN A 26 34.43 12.72 18.05
C ASN A 26 33.79 11.79 17.00
N ARG A 27 34.42 10.66 16.70
CA ARG A 27 33.87 9.58 15.85
C ARG A 27 32.48 9.10 16.31
N MET A 28 32.20 9.12 17.62
CA MET A 28 30.86 8.82 18.16
C MET A 28 29.82 9.86 17.72
N THR A 29 30.19 11.13 17.63
CA THR A 29 29.34 12.20 17.10
C THR A 29 29.04 11.99 15.61
N VAL A 30 30.04 11.60 14.82
CA VAL A 30 29.86 11.26 13.40
C VAL A 30 28.89 10.07 13.25
N ASN A 31 29.08 9.02 14.06
CA ASN A 31 28.18 7.87 14.08
C ASN A 31 26.75 8.25 14.47
N ALA A 32 26.59 9.10 15.49
CA ALA A 32 25.28 9.60 15.91
C ALA A 32 24.59 10.40 14.79
N ILE A 33 25.32 11.28 14.11
CA ILE A 33 24.82 12.03 12.94
C ILE A 33 24.31 11.07 11.86
N CYS A 34 25.12 10.08 11.47
CA CYS A 34 24.76 9.12 10.42
C CYS A 34 23.55 8.26 10.82
N ARG A 35 23.52 7.79 12.08
CA ARG A 35 22.40 7.01 12.61
C ARG A 35 21.10 7.81 12.62
N THR A 36 21.12 9.05 13.11
CA THR A 36 19.95 9.92 13.15
C THR A 36 19.46 10.26 11.75
N ALA A 37 20.37 10.57 10.82
CA ALA A 37 20.00 10.84 9.43
C ALA A 37 19.34 9.62 8.76
N LYS A 38 19.91 8.43 8.94
CA LYS A 38 19.33 7.17 8.42
C LYS A 38 17.95 6.90 9.02
N GLN A 39 17.82 7.00 10.35
CA GLN A 39 16.56 6.74 11.03
C GLN A 39 15.48 7.74 10.60
N GLY A 40 15.80 9.04 10.57
CA GLY A 40 14.86 10.07 10.14
C GLY A 40 14.40 9.90 8.69
N ALA A 41 15.28 9.45 7.80
CA ALA A 41 14.91 9.12 6.42
C ALA A 41 13.95 7.91 6.36
N LEU A 42 14.24 6.84 7.13
CA LEU A 42 13.35 5.68 7.21
C LEU A 42 11.99 6.04 7.80
N ASP A 43 11.95 6.85 8.86
CA ASP A 43 10.72 7.29 9.52
C ASP A 43 9.88 8.15 8.56
N ALA A 44 10.51 9.07 7.83
CA ALA A 44 9.84 9.88 6.82
C ALA A 44 9.27 9.02 5.68
N LEU A 45 10.03 8.03 5.20
CA LEU A 45 9.57 7.11 4.15
C LEU A 45 8.43 6.21 4.64
N ALA A 46 8.50 5.73 5.88
CA ALA A 46 7.42 4.98 6.51
C ALA A 46 6.16 5.85 6.65
N ALA A 47 6.29 7.13 7.01
CA ALA A 47 5.17 8.06 7.06
C ALA A 47 4.57 8.34 5.67
N THR A 48 5.38 8.38 4.61
CA THR A 48 4.85 8.47 3.22
C THR A 48 4.20 7.18 2.74
N SER A 49 4.56 6.05 3.34
CA SER A 49 3.89 4.76 3.14
C SER A 49 2.58 4.77 3.91
N THR A 50 1.61 5.58 3.45
CA THR A 50 0.20 5.30 3.75
C THR A 50 -0.01 3.84 3.37
N PRO A 51 -0.57 2.97 4.24
CA PRO A 51 -0.89 1.61 3.84
C PRO A 51 -1.64 1.74 2.53
N ALA A 52 -1.09 1.20 1.44
CA ALA A 52 -1.80 1.13 0.17
C ALA A 52 -3.18 0.62 0.56
N ARG A 53 -4.22 1.46 0.36
CA ARG A 53 -5.61 1.20 0.77
C ARG A 53 -5.79 -0.30 0.75
N PRO A 54 -5.94 -0.98 1.91
CA PRO A 54 -5.60 -2.38 2.06
C PRO A 54 -6.07 -3.09 0.80
N GLY A 55 -5.11 -3.53 -0.03
CA GLY A 55 -5.44 -4.19 -1.28
C GLY A 55 -6.50 -5.21 -0.93
N LYS A 56 -7.66 -5.17 -1.61
CA LYS A 56 -8.82 -6.00 -1.25
C LYS A 56 -8.28 -7.38 -0.94
N SER A 57 -8.52 -7.87 0.29
CA SER A 57 -8.10 -9.21 0.65
C SER A 57 -8.65 -10.18 -0.40
N PRO A 58 -8.00 -11.32 -0.65
CA PRO A 58 -8.54 -12.34 -1.55
C PRO A 58 -10.02 -12.63 -1.24
N GLU A 59 -10.36 -12.74 0.04
CA GLU A 59 -11.75 -12.87 0.53
C GLU A 59 -12.67 -11.72 0.12
N ALA A 60 -12.21 -10.46 0.19
CA ALA A 60 -13.00 -9.30 -0.21
C ALA A 60 -13.20 -9.23 -1.74
N ALA A 61 -12.22 -9.67 -2.52
CA ALA A 61 -12.31 -9.77 -3.97
C ALA A 61 -13.28 -10.90 -4.38
N GLU A 62 -13.19 -12.06 -3.74
CA GLU A 62 -14.11 -13.18 -3.91
C GLU A 62 -15.54 -12.81 -3.51
N LEU A 63 -15.72 -12.11 -2.40
CA LEU A 63 -17.02 -11.63 -1.96
C LEU A 63 -17.64 -10.66 -2.97
N GLU A 64 -16.85 -9.77 -3.57
CA GLU A 64 -17.34 -8.86 -4.60
C GLU A 64 -17.73 -9.62 -5.88
N ALA A 65 -16.93 -10.60 -6.30
CA ALA A 65 -17.25 -11.45 -7.46
C ALA A 65 -18.55 -12.23 -7.22
N ALA A 66 -18.71 -12.83 -6.04
CA ALA A 66 -19.92 -13.53 -5.64
C ALA A 66 -21.15 -12.60 -5.63
N ARG A 67 -21.01 -11.37 -5.11
CA ARG A 67 -22.10 -10.38 -5.10
C ARG A 67 -22.53 -9.98 -6.52
N LYS A 68 -21.58 -9.78 -7.43
CA LYS A 68 -21.88 -9.49 -8.85
C LYS A 68 -22.62 -10.63 -9.52
N GLU A 69 -22.21 -11.87 -9.24
CA GLU A 69 -22.86 -13.04 -9.80
C GLU A 69 -24.28 -13.22 -9.24
N ILE A 70 -24.49 -12.98 -7.94
CA ILE A 70 -25.83 -13.00 -7.34
C ILE A 70 -26.75 -11.99 -8.03
N GLU A 71 -26.28 -10.77 -8.30
CA GLU A 71 -27.10 -9.77 -8.99
C GLU A 71 -27.45 -10.20 -10.42
N ARG A 72 -26.49 -10.77 -11.16
CA ARG A 72 -26.74 -11.32 -12.51
C ARG A 72 -27.78 -12.45 -12.48
N LEU A 73 -27.65 -13.37 -11.52
CA LEU A 73 -28.57 -14.49 -11.35
C LEU A 73 -29.96 -14.01 -10.94
N ARG A 74 -30.05 -13.00 -10.05
CA ARG A 74 -31.34 -12.39 -9.66
C ARG A 74 -32.08 -11.84 -10.86
N ALA A 75 -31.41 -11.05 -11.70
CA ALA A 75 -32.00 -10.52 -12.93
C ALA A 75 -32.52 -11.65 -13.83
N THR A 76 -31.71 -12.70 -14.04
CA THR A 76 -32.08 -13.85 -14.88
C THR A 76 -33.30 -14.60 -14.32
N VAL A 77 -33.33 -14.84 -13.00
CA VAL A 77 -34.45 -15.53 -12.34
C VAL A 77 -35.73 -14.69 -12.44
N THR A 78 -35.64 -13.37 -12.29
CA THR A 78 -36.79 -12.48 -12.48
C THR A 78 -37.34 -12.57 -13.90
N GLU A 79 -36.48 -12.52 -14.92
CA GLU A 79 -36.90 -12.67 -16.32
C GLU A 79 -37.58 -14.02 -16.58
N GLN A 80 -37.00 -15.11 -16.07
CA GLN A 80 -37.57 -16.45 -16.20
C GLN A 80 -38.93 -16.58 -15.50
N ALA A 81 -39.08 -16.00 -14.31
CA ALA A 81 -40.34 -16.01 -13.57
C ALA A 81 -41.45 -15.27 -14.34
N VAL A 82 -41.13 -14.13 -14.96
CA VAL A 82 -42.07 -13.38 -15.82
C VAL A 82 -42.45 -14.21 -17.05
N ALA A 83 -41.48 -14.81 -17.74
CA ALA A 83 -41.74 -15.64 -18.92
C ALA A 83 -42.63 -16.85 -18.58
N LEU A 84 -42.35 -17.52 -17.47
CA LEU A 84 -43.15 -18.65 -16.98
C LEU A 84 -44.58 -18.22 -16.65
N HIS A 85 -44.76 -17.12 -15.93
CA HIS A 85 -46.09 -16.60 -15.59
C HIS A 85 -46.91 -16.26 -16.84
N LEU A 86 -46.31 -15.61 -17.84
CA LEU A 86 -46.98 -15.30 -19.11
C LEU A 86 -47.35 -16.56 -19.90
N HIS A 87 -46.49 -17.58 -19.89
CA HIS A 87 -46.79 -18.85 -20.54
C HIS A 87 -47.94 -19.59 -19.84
N GLN A 88 -47.90 -19.70 -18.51
CA GLN A 88 -48.95 -20.34 -17.71
C GLN A 88 -50.29 -19.58 -17.80
N GLY A 89 -50.27 -18.25 -17.81
CA GLY A 89 -51.47 -17.43 -17.96
C GLY A 89 -52.17 -17.60 -19.32
N LYS A 90 -51.41 -17.83 -20.40
CA LYS A 90 -51.95 -18.16 -21.73
C LYS A 90 -52.64 -19.53 -21.77
N SER A 91 -52.19 -20.49 -20.97
CA SER A 91 -52.77 -21.84 -20.93
C SER A 91 -54.15 -21.90 -20.23
N LEU A 92 -54.53 -20.88 -19.46
CA LEU A 92 -55.80 -20.82 -18.72
C LEU A 92 -56.99 -20.32 -19.56
N TRP A 93 -56.76 -19.79 -20.76
CA TRP A 93 -57.80 -19.21 -21.64
C TRP A 93 -57.80 -19.82 -23.06
N GLY A 94 -57.16 -20.98 -23.23
CA GLY A 94 -57.13 -21.74 -24.48
C GLY A 94 -58.00 -22.99 -24.43
#